data_AF-D9UTA8-F1
#
_entry.id   AF-D9UTA8-F1
#
_cell.length_a   1.000
_cell.length_b   1.000
_cell.length_c   1.000
_cell.angle_alpha   90.00
_cell.angle_beta   90.00
_cell.angle_gamma   90.00
#
_symmetry.space_group_name_H-M   'P 1'
#
loop_
_entity.id
_entity.type
_entity.pdbx_description
1 polymer ?
#
loop_
_entity_poly.entity_id
_entity_poly.type
_entity_poly.pdbx_seq_one_letter_code
_entity_poly.pdbx_strand_id
1 'polypeptide(L)' 'MTGTGAPARSIGWCAWHRGLADDPVLIQVVEQVSGPGSAGRLYACPRYRESYQLTPCAEKR' A
#
# COMPACT_ATOMS: atom_id res chain seq x y z
N MET A 1 -21.02 -9.65 27.18
CA MET A 1 -19.95 -8.67 26.90
C MET A 1 -19.39 -8.96 25.51
N THR A 2 -19.99 -8.43 24.46
CA THR A 2 -19.44 -8.53 23.10
C THR A 2 -18.40 -7.43 22.93
N GLY A 3 -17.13 -7.79 23.10
CA GLY A 3 -16.04 -6.93 22.66
C GLY A 3 -16.06 -6.87 21.14
N THR A 4 -16.48 -5.74 20.58
CA THR A 4 -16.24 -5.42 19.17
C THR A 4 -14.73 -5.36 18.98
N GLY A 5 -14.11 -6.50 18.68
CA GLY A 5 -12.71 -6.55 18.28
C GLY A 5 -12.58 -5.70 17.02
N ALA A 6 -11.87 -4.58 17.11
CA ALA A 6 -11.52 -3.81 15.93
C ALA A 6 -10.84 -4.75 14.93
N PRO A 7 -11.14 -4.64 13.62
CA PRO A 7 -10.48 -5.46 12.61
C PRO A 7 -8.97 -5.33 12.76
N ALA A 8 -8.26 -6.45 12.60
CA ALA A 8 -6.80 -6.45 12.64
C ALA A 8 -6.29 -5.46 11.58
N ARG A 9 -5.68 -4.37 12.02
CA ARG A 9 -5.11 -3.35 11.13
C ARG A 9 -3.79 -3.85 10.61
N SER A 10 -3.63 -3.80 9.29
CA SER A 10 -2.38 -4.16 8.64
C SER A 10 -1.47 -2.95 8.60
N ILE A 11 -0.34 -2.97 9.32
CA ILE A 11 0.63 -1.87 9.29
C ILE A 11 1.67 -2.18 8.22
N GLY A 12 1.90 -1.23 7.32
CA GLY A 12 2.90 -1.38 6.26
C GLY A 12 3.47 -0.05 5.80
N TRP A 13 4.47 -0.12 4.93
CA TRP A 13 5.10 1.05 4.36
C TRP A 13 4.28 1.62 3.20
N CYS A 14 4.00 2.92 3.19
CA CYS A 14 3.39 3.60 2.05
C CYS A 14 4.44 4.42 1.29
N ALA A 15 4.55 4.17 -0.01
CA ALA A 15 5.57 4.74 -0.87
C ALA A 15 5.38 6.24 -1.15
N TRP A 16 4.14 6.76 -1.04
CA TRP A 16 3.83 8.15 -1.38
C TRP A 16 4.27 9.15 -0.29
N HIS A 17 3.98 8.86 0.98
CA HIS A 17 4.45 9.69 2.11
C HIS A 17 5.72 9.15 2.79
N ARG A 18 6.23 8.01 2.32
CA ARG A 18 7.48 7.38 2.80
C ARG A 18 7.45 7.16 4.31
N GLY A 19 6.39 6.50 4.79
CA GLY A 19 6.19 6.23 6.21
C GLY A 19 5.36 4.99 6.46
N LEU A 20 5.30 4.56 7.72
CA LEU A 20 4.36 3.53 8.16
C LEU A 20 2.94 4.09 8.11
N ALA A 21 2.02 3.25 7.65
CA ALA A 21 0.61 3.58 7.56
C ALA A 21 -0.26 2.36 7.87
N ASP A 22 -1.48 2.64 8.30
CA ASP A 22 -2.54 1.66 8.41
C ASP A 22 -3.10 1.29 7.03
N ASP A 23 -3.31 0.00 6.86
CA ASP A 23 -3.95 -0.69 5.74
C ASP A 23 -3.46 -0.28 4.34
N PRO A 24 -2.13 -0.28 4.08
CA PRO A 24 -1.62 0.03 2.77
C PRO A 24 -1.81 -1.15 1.81
N VAL A 25 -2.26 -0.86 0.60
CA VAL A 25 -2.51 -1.88 -0.45
C VAL A 25 -1.54 -1.70 -1.61
N LEU A 26 -1.30 -2.78 -2.35
CA LEU A 26 -0.37 -2.81 -3.48
C LEU A 26 -0.92 -2.01 -4.66
N ILE A 27 -0.18 -1.01 -5.12
CA ILE A 27 -0.55 -0.14 -6.27
C ILE A 27 0.21 -0.49 -7.54
N GLN A 28 1.48 -0.86 -7.39
CA GLN A 28 2.35 -1.18 -8.51
C GLN A 28 3.41 -2.20 -8.10
N VAL A 29 3.70 -3.12 -9.01
CA VAL A 29 4.91 -3.95 -8.95
C VAL A 29 5.90 -3.34 -9.94
N VAL A 30 7.06 -2.91 -9.44
CA VAL A 30 8.15 -2.42 -10.27
C VAL A 30 9.11 -3.59 -10.45
N GLU A 31 9.08 -4.21 -11.63
CA GLU A 31 10.04 -5.24 -12.01
C GLU A 31 11.43 -4.60 -12.16
N GLN A 32 12.47 -5.33 -11.76
CA GLN A 32 13.86 -4.84 -11.77
C GLN A 32 14.23 -4.24 -13.12
N VAL A 33 14.33 -2.92 -13.18
CA VAL A 33 15.22 -2.25 -14.14
C VAL A 33 16.61 -2.34 -13.52
N SER A 34 17.52 -3.05 -14.20
CA SER A 34 18.89 -3.37 -13.76
C SER A 34 19.55 -2.22 -12.99
N GLY A 35 19.51 -2.30 -11.67
CA GLY A 35 20.04 -1.29 -10.75
C GLY A 35 19.69 -1.63 -9.30
N PRO A 36 20.63 -1.46 -8.34
CA PRO A 36 20.36 -1.72 -6.93
C PRO A 36 19.30 -0.74 -6.39
N GLY A 37 18.21 -1.29 -5.84
CA GLY A 37 17.17 -0.52 -5.12
C GLY A 37 15.91 -0.14 -5.90
N SER A 38 15.84 -0.42 -7.21
CA SER A 38 14.73 0.02 -8.06
C SER A 38 13.61 -1.02 -8.26
N ALA A 39 13.76 -2.23 -7.71
CA ALA A 39 12.68 -3.20 -7.72
C ALA A 39 11.97 -3.30 -6.40
N GLY A 40 10.65 -3.37 -6.49
CA GLY A 40 9.84 -3.55 -5.31
C GLY A 40 8.36 -3.46 -5.59
N ARG A 41 7.60 -3.71 -4.54
CA ARG A 41 6.15 -3.54 -4.48
C ARG A 41 5.87 -2.18 -3.86
N LEU A 42 5.19 -1.31 -4.61
CA LEU A 42 4.78 0.01 -4.13
C LEU A 42 3.39 -0.11 -3.51
N TYR A 43 3.30 0.15 -2.21
CA TYR A 43 2.04 0.17 -1.48
C TYR A 43 1.61 1.61 -1.18
N ALA A 44 0.31 1.85 -1.10
CA ALA A 44 -0.27 3.13 -0.70
C ALA A 44 -1.36 2.95 0.36
N CYS A 45 -1.35 3.84 1.35
CA CYS A 45 -2.40 3.93 2.36
C CYS A 45 -3.69 4.54 1.80
N PRO A 46 -4.85 4.34 2.45
CA PRO A 46 -6.15 4.81 1.96
C PRO A 46 -6.17 6.32 1.62
N ARG A 47 -5.63 7.16 2.51
CA ARG A 47 -5.55 8.61 2.30
C ARG A 47 -4.86 8.98 0.99
N TYR A 48 -3.71 8.37 0.69
CA TYR A 48 -2.95 8.68 -0.51
C TYR A 48 -3.53 8.00 -1.75
N ARG A 49 -4.20 6.86 -1.60
CA ARG A 49 -4.96 6.28 -2.71
C ARG A 49 -6.06 7.19 -3.20
N GLU A 50 -6.84 7.76 -2.30
CA GLU A 50 -7.91 8.69 -2.63
C GLU A 50 -7.35 9.99 -3.21
N SER A 51 -6.31 10.56 -2.59
CA SER A 51 -5.71 11.84 -3.00
C SER A 51 -5.07 11.77 -4.39
N TYR A 52 -4.52 10.63 -4.78
CA TYR A 52 -3.83 10.43 -6.07
C TYR A 52 -4.61 9.53 -7.03
N GLN A 53 -5.85 9.18 -6.70
CA GLN A 53 -6.71 8.27 -7.48
C GLN A 53 -5.99 6.98 -7.90
N LEU A 54 -5.24 6.39 -6.97
CA LEU A 54 -4.41 5.22 -7.24
C LEU A 54 -5.26 3.97 -7.31
N THR A 55 -5.22 3.28 -8.44
CA THR A 55 -5.86 1.97 -8.61
C THR A 55 -4.99 0.85 -8.03
N PRO A 56 -5.48 0.09 -7.04
CA PRO A 56 -4.81 -1.12 -6.54
C PRO A 56 -4.52 -2.12 -7.66
N CYS A 57 -3.38 -2.81 -7.59
CA CYS A 57 -3.03 -3.88 -8.53
C CYS A 57 -4.11 -4.98 -8.62
N ALA A 58 -4.80 -5.27 -7.51
CA ALA A 58 -5.86 -6.27 -7.47
C ALA A 58 -7.10 -5.89 -8.30
N GLU A 59 -7.29 -4.61 -8.60
CA GLU A 59 -8.44 -4.10 -9.35
C GLU A 59 -8.18 -3.98 -10.86
N LYS A 60 -6.92 -4.09 -11.31
CA LYS A 60 -6.52 -3.94 -12.74
C LYS A 60 -6.76 -5.21 -13.58
N ARG A 61 -7.83 -5.96 -13.31
CA ARG A 61 -8.14 -7.22 -13.99
C ARG A 61 -8.77 -7.02 -15.37
#